data_AF-A0A7J9SK82-F1
#
_entry.id   AF-A0A7J9SK82-F1
#
_cell.length_a   1.000
_cell.length_b   1.000
_cell.length_c   1.000
_cell.angle_alpha   90.00
_cell.angle_beta   90.00
_cell.angle_gamma   90.00
#
_symmetry.space_group_name_H-M   'P 1'
#
loop_
_entity.id
_entity.type
_entity.pdbx_description
1 polymer ?
#
loop_
_entity_poly.entity_id
_entity_poly.type
_entity_poly.pdbx_seq_one_letter_code
_entity_poly.pdbx_strand_id
1 'polypeptide(L)'
;MENLGKRRLEGRYTAFESEFEMLKRRADAQEDPPEWAGEIDGLLTTGRAAIEDEDLEYAWYCLHAAERLKLYAVAELDDSDAVLRREAAERLVETENLAPSWRSTAVTERLTGDDGSLRSDLSDADLRSAAELLHEGYHKIHSKRQHLQDQFSYLLFYGAISTALFAVVSLSSPHLPWLPSPFFDVAAALEGTSRASPVSFLLYVVLFGALGASVFGLYSVRKRPTSASAPQYLTSRRVALSRLTVGVASALAVFFFVRSGAIVINVGGGTGDGPFLLTLAFVAGYSERLVHTAVESIAETAEPGGSGGGGS
;
A
#
# COMPACT_ATOMS: atom_id res chain seq x y z
N MET A 1 19.53 -0.10 11.31
CA MET A 1 19.25 1.11 10.52
C MET A 1 18.28 1.93 11.34
N GLU A 2 18.69 3.13 11.75
CA GLU A 2 17.83 4.04 12.50
C GLU A 2 16.63 4.44 11.62
N ASN A 3 15.41 4.35 12.15
CA ASN A 3 14.21 4.64 11.39
C ASN A 3 14.16 6.15 11.09
N LEU A 4 14.45 6.54 9.84
CA LEU A 4 14.40 7.92 9.37
C LEU A 4 13.08 8.63 9.70
N GLY A 5 11.97 7.87 9.73
CA GLY A 5 10.65 8.39 10.13
C GLY A 5 10.62 8.81 11.60
N LYS A 6 11.19 8.00 12.49
CA LYS A 6 11.30 8.30 13.93
C LYS A 6 12.09 9.57 14.17
N ARG A 7 13.29 9.69 13.61
CA ARG A 7 14.14 10.89 13.77
C ARG A 7 13.46 12.17 13.29
N ARG A 8 12.76 12.10 12.15
CA ARG A 8 12.02 13.25 11.61
C ARG A 8 10.90 13.67 12.56
N LEU A 9 10.17 12.70 13.11
CA LEU A 9 9.09 12.96 14.05
C LEU A 9 9.62 13.54 15.37
N GLU A 10 10.67 12.95 15.95
CA GLU A 10 11.33 13.46 17.16
C GLU A 10 11.83 14.90 16.99
N GLY A 11 12.41 15.22 15.82
CA GLY A 11 12.81 16.57 15.49
C GLY A 11 11.63 17.55 15.46
N ARG A 12 10.49 17.16 14.89
CA ARG A 12 9.27 18.00 14.85
C ARG A 12 8.64 18.16 16.23
N TYR A 13 8.60 17.10 17.05
CA TYR A 13 8.18 17.17 18.44
C TYR A 13 9.01 18.15 19.25
N THR A 14 10.34 18.05 19.13
CA THR A 14 11.25 18.93 19.87
C THR A 14 11.10 20.40 19.46
N ALA A 15 10.92 20.66 18.16
CA ALA A 15 10.65 22.00 17.66
C ALA A 15 9.32 22.54 18.21
N PHE A 16 8.25 21.73 18.12
CA PHE A 16 6.93 22.10 18.60
C PHE A 16 6.89 22.35 20.11
N GLU A 17 7.54 21.50 20.92
CA GLU A 17 7.66 21.70 22.36
C GLU A 17 8.34 23.02 22.72
N SER A 18 9.40 23.40 22.00
CA SER A 18 10.07 24.68 22.23
C SER A 18 9.15 25.87 21.93
N GLU A 19 8.32 25.78 20.88
CA GLU A 19 7.33 26.82 20.56
C GLU A 19 6.22 26.86 21.62
N PHE A 20 5.72 25.69 22.00
CA PHE A 20 4.65 25.52 22.98
C PHE A 20 5.06 26.01 24.37
N GLU A 21 6.29 25.75 24.81
CA GLU A 21 6.83 26.26 26.07
C GLU A 21 6.81 27.79 26.15
N MET A 22 6.99 28.49 25.03
CA MET A 22 6.85 29.95 25.00
C MET A 22 5.39 30.40 25.18
N LEU A 23 4.44 29.69 24.58
CA LEU A 23 3.00 29.97 24.73
C LEU A 23 2.52 29.64 26.14
N LYS A 24 2.95 28.50 26.68
CA LYS A 24 2.63 28.04 28.03
C LYS A 24 3.09 29.04 29.09
N ARG A 25 4.32 29.56 29.00
CA ARG A 25 4.78 30.62 29.92
C ARG A 25 3.93 31.90 29.89
N ARG A 26 3.33 32.23 28.75
CA ARG A 26 2.41 33.38 28.64
C ARG A 26 1.06 33.05 29.25
N ALA A 27 0.57 31.84 29.03
CA ALA A 27 -0.66 31.32 29.62
C ALA A 27 -0.57 31.25 31.16
N ASP A 28 0.54 30.74 31.68
CA ASP A 28 0.82 30.64 33.12
C ASP A 28 0.94 32.01 33.81
N ALA A 29 1.14 33.09 33.05
CA ALA A 29 1.16 34.46 33.58
C ALA A 29 -0.24 35.06 33.77
N GLN A 30 -1.29 34.40 33.26
CA GLN A 30 -2.68 34.79 33.49
C GLN A 30 -3.16 34.31 34.85
N GLU A 31 -4.20 34.97 35.39
CA GLU A 31 -4.78 34.61 36.70
C GLU A 31 -5.47 33.23 36.68
N ASP A 32 -6.00 32.84 35.52
CA ASP A 32 -6.64 31.54 35.29
C ASP A 32 -6.04 30.90 34.02
N PRO A 33 -5.05 29.99 34.16
CA PRO A 33 -4.39 29.38 33.02
C PRO A 33 -5.38 28.54 32.19
N PRO A 34 -5.41 28.73 30.87
CA PRO A 34 -6.37 28.02 30.03
C PRO A 34 -6.09 26.51 29.95
N GLU A 35 -7.18 25.73 29.86
CA GLU A 35 -7.13 24.25 29.89
C GLU A 35 -6.32 23.64 28.73
N TRP A 36 -6.23 24.32 27.58
CA TRP A 36 -5.51 23.82 26.40
C TRP A 36 -4.03 23.58 26.69
N ALA A 37 -3.42 24.28 27.64
CA ALA A 37 -2.01 24.08 27.98
C ALA A 37 -1.77 22.68 28.57
N GLY A 38 -2.63 22.26 29.51
CA GLY A 38 -2.56 20.92 30.09
C GLY A 38 -2.88 19.83 29.07
N GLU A 39 -3.84 20.07 28.17
CA GLU A 39 -4.18 19.11 27.11
C GLU A 39 -3.03 18.91 26.11
N ILE A 40 -2.35 19.98 25.70
CA ILE A 40 -1.19 19.88 24.80
C ILE A 40 -0.06 19.11 25.49
N ASP A 41 0.27 19.39 26.75
CA ASP A 41 1.26 18.61 27.51
C ASP A 41 0.92 17.11 27.54
N GLY A 42 -0.35 16.79 27.79
CA GLY A 42 -0.85 15.42 27.81
C GLY A 42 -0.67 14.73 26.45
N LEU A 43 -1.00 15.42 25.36
CA LEU A 43 -0.81 14.92 24.00
C LEU A 43 0.68 14.73 23.67
N LEU A 44 1.54 15.67 24.05
CA LEU A 44 2.98 15.58 23.78
C LEU A 44 3.63 14.45 24.57
N THR A 45 3.25 14.27 25.83
CA THR A 45 3.70 13.15 26.68
C THR A 45 3.26 11.81 26.10
N THR A 46 1.97 11.70 25.74
CA THR A 46 1.41 10.49 25.11
C THR A 46 2.10 10.18 23.79
N GLY A 47 2.35 11.23 22.99
CA GLY A 47 3.05 11.13 21.71
C GLY A 47 4.50 10.65 21.86
N ARG A 48 5.21 11.10 22.90
CA ARG A 48 6.57 10.61 23.21
C ARG A 48 6.58 9.15 23.61
N ALA A 49 5.65 8.72 24.47
CA ALA A 49 5.50 7.31 24.81
C ALA A 49 5.25 6.45 23.55
N ALA A 50 4.41 6.93 22.63
CA ALA A 50 4.17 6.25 21.36
C ALA A 50 5.42 6.18 20.46
N ILE A 51 6.29 7.19 20.46
CA ILE A 51 7.60 7.15 19.76
C ILE A 51 8.53 6.09 20.37
N GLU A 52 8.51 5.94 21.70
CA GLU A 52 9.28 4.93 22.42
C GLU A 52 8.79 3.51 22.10
N ASP A 53 7.46 3.33 22.03
CA ASP A 53 6.79 2.08 21.65
C ASP A 53 6.84 1.77 20.14
N GLU A 54 7.50 2.61 19.34
CA GLU A 54 7.55 2.56 17.88
C GLU A 54 6.20 2.70 17.15
N ASP A 55 5.16 3.16 17.86
CA ASP A 55 3.86 3.56 17.28
C ASP A 55 3.94 5.00 16.72
N LEU A 56 4.66 5.13 15.62
CA LEU A 56 4.88 6.42 14.96
C LEU A 56 3.58 7.04 14.43
N GLU A 57 2.57 6.24 14.08
CA GLU A 57 1.30 6.74 13.57
C GLU A 57 0.52 7.47 14.67
N TYR A 58 0.41 6.85 15.85
CA TYR A 58 -0.24 7.47 16.98
C TYR A 58 0.53 8.69 17.48
N ALA A 59 1.86 8.66 17.46
CA ALA A 59 2.68 9.82 17.75
C ALA A 59 2.43 11.00 16.78
N TRP A 60 2.31 10.76 15.46
CA TRP A 60 1.90 11.81 14.52
C TRP A 60 0.50 12.36 14.82
N TYR A 61 -0.43 11.49 15.25
CA TYR A 61 -1.79 11.89 15.63
C TYR A 61 -1.80 12.83 16.83
N CYS A 62 -1.06 12.49 17.89
CA CYS A 62 -0.90 13.33 19.07
C CYS A 62 -0.30 14.70 18.72
N LEU A 63 0.73 14.74 17.87
CA LEU A 63 1.35 15.99 17.45
C LEU A 63 0.38 16.87 16.67
N HIS A 64 -0.31 16.29 15.69
CA HIS A 64 -1.30 17.02 14.90
C HIS A 64 -2.49 17.50 15.74
N ALA A 65 -2.87 16.77 16.79
CA ALA A 65 -3.86 17.22 17.75
C ALA A 65 -3.35 18.40 18.58
N ALA A 66 -2.11 18.33 19.08
CA ALA A 66 -1.47 19.42 19.80
C ALA A 66 -1.31 20.68 18.92
N GLU A 67 -0.92 20.53 17.66
CA GLU A 67 -0.84 21.61 16.67
C GLU A 67 -2.20 22.28 16.42
N ARG A 68 -3.31 21.52 16.46
CA ARG A 68 -4.66 22.10 16.36
C ARG A 68 -5.03 22.86 17.64
N LEU A 69 -4.68 22.32 18.82
CA LEU A 69 -4.89 23.02 20.09
C LEU A 69 -4.07 24.31 20.19
N LYS A 70 -2.85 24.35 19.61
CA LYS A 70 -2.03 25.56 19.50
C LYS A 70 -2.77 26.71 18.83
N LEU A 71 -3.66 26.43 17.86
CA LEU A 71 -4.42 27.47 17.19
C LEU A 71 -5.40 28.17 18.14
N TYR A 72 -6.01 27.45 19.08
CA TYR A 72 -6.83 28.06 20.13
C TYR A 72 -6.00 28.95 21.04
N ALA A 73 -4.82 28.47 21.44
CA ALA A 73 -3.88 29.23 22.26
C ALA A 73 -3.50 30.55 21.59
N VAL A 74 -3.19 30.51 20.29
CA VAL A 74 -2.82 31.70 19.52
C VAL A 74 -4.00 32.66 19.42
N ALA A 75 -5.20 32.17 19.10
CA ALA A 75 -6.38 33.02 18.98
C ALA A 75 -6.78 33.69 20.32
N GLU A 76 -6.54 33.04 21.45
CA GLU A 76 -6.85 33.55 22.78
C GLU A 76 -5.78 34.53 23.31
N LEU A 77 -4.50 34.24 23.05
CA LEU A 77 -3.38 35.02 23.59
C LEU A 77 -2.96 36.20 22.70
N ASP A 78 -3.21 36.12 21.40
CA ASP A 78 -2.71 37.06 20.39
C ASP A 78 -3.80 37.31 19.34
N ASP A 79 -4.66 38.31 19.60
CA ASP A 79 -5.76 38.74 18.70
C ASP A 79 -5.24 39.51 17.46
N SER A 80 -4.05 39.15 16.99
CA SER A 80 -3.40 39.79 15.85
C SER A 80 -3.75 39.03 14.58
N ASP A 81 -4.50 39.70 13.69
CA ASP A 81 -4.74 39.26 12.30
C ASP A 81 -3.43 38.85 11.60
N ALA A 82 -2.30 39.47 11.96
CA ALA A 82 -0.99 39.13 11.40
C ALA A 82 -0.56 37.68 11.70
N VAL A 83 -0.88 37.16 12.89
CA VAL A 83 -0.54 35.78 13.26
C VAL A 83 -1.44 34.79 12.54
N LEU A 84 -2.76 35.05 12.49
CA LEU A 84 -3.70 34.23 11.72
C LEU A 84 -3.30 34.15 10.24
N ARG A 85 -2.94 35.28 9.64
CA ARG A 85 -2.47 35.33 8.24
C ARG A 85 -1.19 34.54 8.03
N ARG A 86 -0.24 34.60 8.97
CA ARG A 86 1.00 33.83 8.90
C ARG A 86 0.72 32.33 8.94
N GLU A 87 -0.08 31.88 9.90
CA GLU A 87 -0.44 30.46 10.04
C GLU A 87 -1.22 29.97 8.80
N ALA A 88 -2.14 30.78 8.28
CA ALA A 88 -2.87 30.46 7.05
C ALA A 88 -1.93 30.33 5.83
N ALA A 89 -0.95 31.23 5.69
CA ALA A 89 0.07 31.14 4.65
C ALA A 89 0.89 29.85 4.75
N GLU A 90 1.32 29.49 5.97
CA GLU A 90 2.07 28.25 6.21
C GLU A 90 1.25 27.01 5.84
N ARG A 91 -0.04 26.96 6.19
CA ARG A 91 -0.92 25.84 5.80
C ARG A 91 -1.15 25.75 4.29
N LEU A 92 -1.19 26.87 3.57
CA LEU A 92 -1.25 26.85 2.11
C LEU A 92 0.01 26.24 1.50
N VAL A 93 1.20 26.62 2.01
CA VAL A 93 2.46 26.02 1.57
C VAL A 93 2.51 24.52 1.91
N GLU A 94 2.03 24.11 3.08
CA GLU A 94 1.90 22.69 3.42
C GLU A 94 0.94 21.95 2.49
N THR A 95 -0.12 22.62 2.04
CA THR A 95 -1.12 22.07 1.11
C THR A 95 -0.53 21.84 -0.28
N GLU A 96 0.37 22.70 -0.76
CA GLU A 96 1.09 22.50 -2.04
C GLU A 96 1.96 21.24 -2.03
N ASN A 97 2.41 20.81 -0.85
CA ASN A 97 3.19 19.58 -0.69
C ASN A 97 2.32 18.32 -0.67
N LEU A 98 0.98 18.45 -0.56
CA LEU A 98 0.05 17.34 -0.67
C LEU A 98 -0.22 16.99 -2.13
N ALA A 99 -0.48 15.70 -2.39
CA ALA A 99 -0.98 15.29 -3.69
C ALA A 99 -2.36 15.95 -3.96
N PRO A 100 -2.63 16.40 -5.21
CA PRO A 100 -3.92 16.99 -5.56
C PRO A 100 -5.09 16.10 -5.12
N SER A 101 -5.95 16.64 -4.25
CA SER A 101 -7.10 15.94 -3.70
C SER A 101 -8.22 16.92 -3.37
N TRP A 102 -9.44 16.42 -3.17
CA TRP A 102 -10.55 17.30 -2.75
C TRP A 102 -10.25 18.02 -1.42
N ARG A 103 -9.40 17.45 -0.54
CA ARG A 103 -8.99 18.08 0.72
C ARG A 103 -8.07 19.25 0.48
N SER A 104 -7.06 19.10 -0.39
CA SER A 104 -6.16 20.22 -0.72
C SER A 104 -6.94 21.34 -1.38
N THR A 105 -7.88 21.02 -2.28
CA THR A 105 -8.80 22.01 -2.87
C THR A 105 -9.65 22.69 -1.81
N ALA A 106 -10.27 21.94 -0.89
CA ALA A 106 -11.09 22.51 0.17
C ALA A 106 -10.28 23.40 1.13
N VAL A 107 -9.02 23.06 1.43
CA VAL A 107 -8.13 23.92 2.22
C VAL A 107 -7.82 25.21 1.47
N THR A 108 -7.47 25.13 0.18
CA THR A 108 -7.23 26.32 -0.66
C THR A 108 -8.47 27.19 -0.72
N GLU A 109 -9.63 26.66 -1.11
CA GLU A 109 -10.90 27.40 -1.18
C GLU A 109 -11.30 28.06 0.15
N ARG A 110 -10.93 27.44 1.28
CA ARG A 110 -11.26 27.98 2.60
C ARG A 110 -10.36 29.15 3.01
N LEU A 111 -9.09 29.10 2.62
CA LEU A 111 -8.07 30.09 3.01
C LEU A 111 -7.85 31.20 1.98
N THR A 112 -8.11 30.95 0.69
CA THR A 112 -7.88 31.90 -0.41
C THR A 112 -9.16 32.43 -1.03
N GLY A 113 -9.11 33.67 -1.53
CA GLY A 113 -10.17 34.24 -2.36
C GLY A 113 -10.08 33.80 -3.82
N ASP A 114 -10.96 34.34 -4.65
CA ASP A 114 -11.03 34.03 -6.10
C ASP A 114 -9.74 34.37 -6.87
N ASP A 115 -8.93 35.29 -6.34
CA ASP A 115 -7.64 35.71 -6.91
C ASP A 115 -6.46 34.82 -6.46
N GLY A 116 -6.71 33.81 -5.63
CA GLY A 116 -5.70 32.94 -5.04
C GLY A 116 -4.90 33.58 -3.90
N SER A 117 -5.21 34.83 -3.51
CA SER A 117 -4.62 35.47 -2.34
C SER A 117 -5.34 35.06 -1.05
N LEU A 118 -4.69 35.21 0.10
CA LEU A 118 -5.33 34.96 1.39
C LEU A 118 -6.55 35.87 1.60
N ARG A 119 -7.67 35.27 2.00
CA ARG A 119 -8.91 36.01 2.30
C ARG A 119 -8.66 37.11 3.33
N SER A 120 -9.31 38.27 3.16
CA SER A 120 -9.21 39.38 4.12
C SER A 120 -10.01 39.12 5.40
N ASP A 121 -11.05 38.29 5.32
CA ASP A 121 -11.99 37.96 6.38
C ASP A 121 -11.72 36.59 7.03
N LEU A 122 -10.45 36.20 7.15
CA LEU A 122 -10.06 34.91 7.74
C LEU A 122 -10.48 34.83 9.20
N SER A 123 -11.30 33.82 9.52
CA SER A 123 -11.66 33.49 10.89
C SER A 123 -10.76 32.39 11.47
N ASP A 124 -10.61 32.36 12.78
CA ASP A 124 -9.98 31.23 13.49
C ASP A 124 -10.66 29.89 13.15
N ALA A 125 -11.99 29.89 13.00
CA ALA A 125 -12.75 28.70 12.59
C ALA A 125 -12.33 28.20 11.19
N ASP A 126 -12.01 29.09 10.27
CA ASP A 126 -11.51 28.71 8.94
C ASP A 126 -10.14 28.07 9.00
N LEU A 127 -9.24 28.64 9.79
CA LEU A 127 -7.89 28.09 9.99
C LEU A 127 -7.93 26.71 10.67
N ARG A 128 -8.77 26.54 11.70
CA ARG A 128 -8.94 25.25 12.38
C ARG A 128 -9.50 24.17 11.46
N SER A 129 -10.54 24.49 10.70
CA SER A 129 -11.11 23.55 9.73
C SER A 129 -10.11 23.19 8.63
N ALA A 130 -9.33 24.15 8.14
CA ALA A 130 -8.25 23.90 7.19
C ALA A 130 -7.17 22.99 7.79
N ALA A 131 -6.73 23.24 9.01
CA ALA A 131 -5.75 22.41 9.72
C ALA A 131 -6.25 20.97 9.92
N GLU A 132 -7.52 20.79 10.27
CA GLU A 132 -8.14 19.48 10.41
C GLU A 132 -8.15 18.70 9.09
N LEU A 133 -8.60 19.32 8.00
CA LEU A 133 -8.60 18.70 6.66
C LEU A 133 -7.18 18.31 6.22
N LEU A 134 -6.20 19.16 6.48
CA LEU A 134 -4.80 18.94 6.15
C LEU A 134 -4.21 17.77 6.94
N HIS A 135 -4.41 17.74 8.26
CA HIS A 135 -3.95 16.67 9.13
C HIS A 135 -4.63 15.33 8.80
N GLU A 136 -5.94 15.32 8.52
CA GLU A 136 -6.66 14.14 8.05
C GLU A 136 -6.07 13.62 6.72
N GLY A 137 -5.69 14.55 5.83
CA GLY A 137 -4.95 14.26 4.60
C GLY A 137 -3.65 13.50 4.86
N TYR A 138 -2.81 13.99 5.79
CA TYR A 138 -1.57 13.32 6.17
C TYR A 138 -1.83 11.94 6.77
N HIS A 139 -2.77 11.81 7.71
CA HIS A 139 -3.12 10.52 8.30
C HIS A 139 -3.54 9.48 7.26
N LYS A 140 -4.34 9.89 6.27
CA LYS A 140 -4.77 9.01 5.19
C LYS A 140 -3.61 8.56 4.30
N ILE A 141 -2.67 9.45 4.00
CA ILE A 141 -1.50 9.12 3.18
C ILE A 141 -0.56 8.17 3.95
N HIS A 142 -0.31 8.45 5.22
CA HIS A 142 0.57 7.64 6.08
C HIS A 142 0.01 6.24 6.30
N SER A 143 -1.24 6.13 6.76
CA SER A 143 -1.91 4.83 6.96
C SER A 143 -1.95 4.01 5.67
N LYS A 144 -2.20 4.66 4.53
CA LYS A 144 -2.16 3.99 3.22
C LYS A 144 -0.76 3.48 2.87
N ARG A 145 0.29 4.27 3.11
CA ARG A 145 1.67 3.86 2.84
C ARG A 145 2.07 2.67 3.70
N GLN A 146 1.76 2.70 4.99
CA GLN A 146 2.02 1.60 5.92
C GLN A 146 1.30 0.34 5.46
N HIS A 147 0.02 0.45 5.10
CA HIS A 147 -0.74 -0.69 4.58
C HIS A 147 -0.13 -1.30 3.31
N LEU A 148 0.37 -0.48 2.39
CA LEU A 148 1.07 -0.96 1.20
C LEU A 148 2.41 -1.62 1.55
N GLN A 149 3.13 -1.10 2.54
CA GLN A 149 4.36 -1.69 3.05
C GLN A 149 4.10 -3.05 3.72
N ASP A 150 3.03 -3.18 4.50
CA ASP A 150 2.63 -4.44 5.12
C ASP A 150 2.24 -5.48 4.05
N GLN A 151 1.43 -5.09 3.06
CA GLN A 151 1.10 -5.97 1.93
C GLN A 151 2.35 -6.43 1.19
N PHE A 152 3.29 -5.51 0.95
CA PHE A 152 4.57 -5.81 0.32
C PHE A 152 5.39 -6.79 1.17
N SER A 153 5.47 -6.56 2.48
CA SER A 153 6.19 -7.43 3.43
C SER A 153 5.60 -8.84 3.47
N TYR A 154 4.26 -8.97 3.54
CA TYR A 154 3.60 -10.28 3.50
C TYR A 154 3.82 -11.01 2.18
N LEU A 155 3.74 -10.32 1.04
CA LEU A 155 3.99 -10.93 -0.27
C LEU A 155 5.44 -11.39 -0.41
N LEU A 156 6.41 -10.60 0.06
CA LEU A 156 7.81 -11.00 0.12
C LEU A 156 8.01 -12.21 1.02
N PHE A 157 7.40 -12.22 2.20
CA PHE A 157 7.49 -13.32 3.15
C PHE A 157 6.96 -14.63 2.56
N TYR A 158 5.78 -14.62 1.95
CA TYR A 158 5.22 -15.81 1.30
C TYR A 158 6.05 -16.25 0.07
N GLY A 159 6.55 -15.30 -0.72
CA GLY A 159 7.45 -15.59 -1.84
C GLY A 159 8.76 -16.23 -1.39
N ALA A 160 9.34 -15.75 -0.28
CA ALA A 160 10.53 -16.29 0.34
C ALA A 160 10.28 -17.71 0.89
N ILE A 161 9.15 -17.94 1.56
CA ILE A 161 8.75 -19.28 2.00
C ILE A 161 8.60 -20.23 0.81
N SER A 162 7.91 -19.82 -0.25
CA SER A 162 7.74 -20.66 -1.44
C SER A 162 9.10 -21.03 -2.05
N THR A 163 10.00 -20.05 -2.17
CA THR A 163 11.37 -20.25 -2.68
C THR A 163 12.18 -21.18 -1.78
N ALA A 164 12.10 -20.99 -0.46
CA ALA A 164 12.80 -21.83 0.51
C ALA A 164 12.28 -23.27 0.48
N LEU A 165 10.96 -23.47 0.45
CA LEU A 165 10.34 -24.79 0.30
C LEU A 165 10.76 -25.46 -1.00
N PHE A 166 10.77 -24.71 -2.11
CA PHE A 166 11.26 -25.22 -3.39
C PHE A 166 12.72 -25.67 -3.30
N ALA A 167 13.59 -24.86 -2.71
CA ALA A 167 15.01 -25.19 -2.54
C ALA A 167 15.19 -26.44 -1.66
N VAL A 168 14.50 -26.52 -0.52
CA VAL A 168 14.56 -27.66 0.41
C VAL A 168 14.09 -28.95 -0.27
N VAL A 169 12.93 -28.91 -0.96
CA VAL A 169 12.40 -30.08 -1.67
C VAL A 169 13.38 -30.50 -2.77
N SER A 170 13.93 -29.54 -3.52
CA SER A 170 14.88 -29.82 -4.60
C SER A 170 16.18 -30.44 -4.08
N LEU A 171 16.75 -29.89 -3.01
CA LEU A 171 17.99 -30.38 -2.40
C LEU A 171 17.82 -31.72 -1.68
N SER A 172 16.63 -32.01 -1.16
CA SER A 172 16.33 -33.27 -0.47
C SER A 172 15.98 -34.40 -1.44
N SER A 173 15.59 -34.08 -2.68
CA SER A 173 15.16 -35.05 -3.69
C SER A 173 16.15 -36.20 -3.96
N PRO A 174 17.49 -36.01 -3.98
CA PRO A 174 18.42 -37.12 -4.22
C PRO A 174 18.47 -38.13 -3.07
N HIS A 175 18.08 -37.72 -1.86
CA HIS A 175 18.15 -38.53 -0.65
C HIS A 175 16.81 -39.23 -0.32
N LEU A 176 15.72 -38.76 -0.92
CA LEU A 176 14.38 -39.24 -0.64
C LEU A 176 13.74 -39.69 -1.97
N PRO A 177 13.79 -40.99 -2.32
CA PRO A 177 13.37 -41.49 -3.63
C PRO A 177 11.87 -41.33 -3.93
N TRP A 178 11.08 -40.92 -2.93
CA TRP A 178 9.66 -40.60 -3.07
C TRP A 178 9.40 -39.10 -3.32
N LEU A 179 10.39 -38.23 -3.08
CA LEU A 179 10.30 -36.83 -3.46
C LEU A 179 10.64 -36.68 -4.94
N PRO A 180 9.87 -35.89 -5.69
CA PRO A 180 10.24 -35.56 -7.04
C PRO A 180 11.54 -34.77 -7.04
N SER A 181 12.26 -34.81 -8.15
CA SER A 181 13.43 -33.95 -8.35
C SER A 181 13.17 -33.06 -9.56
N PRO A 182 13.12 -31.74 -9.40
CA PRO A 182 12.76 -30.88 -10.51
C PRO A 182 13.88 -30.85 -11.56
N PHE A 183 15.10 -31.26 -11.22
CA PHE A 183 16.23 -31.28 -12.14
C PHE A 183 16.41 -32.66 -12.78
N PHE A 184 16.29 -33.74 -12.00
CA PHE A 184 16.40 -35.10 -12.55
C PHE A 184 15.17 -35.51 -13.34
N ASP A 185 13.95 -35.14 -12.90
CA ASP A 185 12.72 -35.46 -13.64
C ASP A 185 12.63 -34.66 -14.95
N VAL A 186 13.14 -33.42 -14.96
CA VAL A 186 13.29 -32.59 -16.16
C VAL A 186 14.31 -33.19 -17.11
N ALA A 187 15.50 -33.57 -16.62
CA ALA A 187 16.51 -34.21 -17.46
C ALA A 187 15.99 -35.53 -18.06
N ALA A 188 15.32 -36.36 -17.25
CA ALA A 188 14.69 -37.60 -17.73
C ALA A 188 13.51 -37.34 -18.69
N ALA A 189 12.78 -36.23 -18.53
CA ALA A 189 11.73 -35.82 -19.47
C ALA A 189 12.31 -35.37 -20.82
N LEU A 190 13.40 -34.60 -20.80
CA LEU A 190 14.14 -34.20 -22.00
C LEU A 190 14.73 -35.42 -22.75
N GLU A 191 15.14 -36.45 -22.02
CA GLU A 191 15.62 -37.72 -22.56
C GLU A 191 14.50 -38.67 -23.02
N GLY A 192 13.22 -38.30 -22.81
CA GLY A 192 12.07 -39.14 -23.19
C GLY A 192 11.92 -40.42 -22.37
N THR A 193 12.65 -40.54 -21.26
CA THR A 193 12.69 -41.74 -20.40
C THR A 193 11.78 -41.64 -19.18
N SER A 194 11.16 -40.48 -18.95
CA SER A 194 10.47 -40.18 -17.70
C SER A 194 9.14 -40.94 -17.53
N ARG A 195 9.12 -41.85 -16.53
CA ARG A 195 7.91 -42.39 -15.88
C ARG A 195 7.62 -41.65 -14.56
N ALA A 196 7.93 -40.35 -14.48
CA ALA A 196 7.66 -39.59 -13.28
C ALA A 196 6.16 -39.63 -12.94
N SER A 197 5.86 -39.87 -11.65
CA SER A 197 4.48 -39.88 -11.15
C SER A 197 3.86 -38.50 -11.38
N PRO A 198 2.71 -38.39 -12.08
CA PRO A 198 2.06 -37.11 -12.36
C PRO A 198 1.77 -36.28 -11.09
N VAL A 199 1.63 -36.95 -9.94
CA VAL A 199 1.25 -36.35 -8.67
C VAL A 199 2.38 -35.55 -8.04
N SER A 200 3.63 -36.01 -8.17
CA SER A 200 4.76 -35.36 -7.51
C SER A 200 5.14 -34.05 -8.21
N PHE A 201 4.99 -33.97 -9.54
CA PHE A 201 5.19 -32.75 -10.31
C PHE A 201 4.19 -31.63 -9.95
N LEU A 202 2.99 -31.96 -9.47
CA LEU A 202 1.99 -30.98 -9.02
C LEU A 202 2.52 -30.08 -7.90
N LEU A 203 3.38 -30.60 -7.02
CA LEU A 203 3.97 -29.81 -5.94
C LEU A 203 4.77 -28.63 -6.50
N TYR A 204 5.54 -28.84 -7.58
CA TYR A 204 6.29 -27.77 -8.22
C TYR A 204 5.40 -26.78 -8.95
N VAL A 205 4.33 -27.25 -9.59
CA VAL A 205 3.33 -26.38 -10.21
C VAL A 205 2.71 -25.45 -9.17
N VAL A 206 2.36 -25.97 -7.99
CA VAL A 206 1.85 -25.17 -6.86
C VAL A 206 2.89 -24.15 -6.39
N LEU A 207 4.15 -24.57 -6.19
CA LEU A 207 5.21 -23.68 -5.71
C LEU A 207 5.54 -22.57 -6.71
N PHE A 208 5.65 -22.90 -8.01
CA PHE A 208 5.88 -21.92 -9.09
C PHE A 208 4.69 -21.00 -9.28
N GLY A 209 3.46 -21.52 -9.19
CA GLY A 209 2.24 -20.70 -9.20
C GLY A 209 2.19 -19.71 -8.05
N ALA A 210 2.51 -20.15 -6.83
CA ALA A 210 2.61 -19.28 -5.65
C ALA A 210 3.73 -18.24 -5.78
N LEU A 211 4.88 -18.64 -6.35
CA LEU A 211 6.01 -17.73 -6.60
C LEU A 211 5.62 -16.65 -7.62
N GLY A 212 4.99 -17.03 -8.72
CA GLY A 212 4.44 -16.11 -9.72
C GLY A 212 3.47 -15.13 -9.09
N ALA A 213 2.48 -15.63 -8.35
CA ALA A 213 1.51 -14.80 -7.64
C ALA A 213 2.17 -13.77 -6.70
N SER A 214 3.24 -14.16 -6.02
CA SER A 214 3.98 -13.31 -5.09
C SER A 214 4.77 -12.21 -5.82
N VAL A 215 5.55 -12.56 -6.84
CA VAL A 215 6.37 -11.61 -7.63
C VAL A 215 5.48 -10.55 -8.30
N PHE A 216 4.38 -10.99 -8.91
CA PHE A 216 3.49 -10.07 -9.59
C PHE A 216 2.58 -9.31 -8.64
N GLY A 217 2.19 -9.90 -7.50
CA GLY A 217 1.55 -9.19 -6.41
C GLY A 217 2.38 -7.99 -5.96
N LEU A 218 3.70 -8.19 -5.84
CA LEU A 218 4.67 -7.14 -5.50
C LEU A 218 4.67 -6.00 -6.54
N TYR A 219 4.67 -6.38 -7.83
CA TYR A 219 4.62 -5.43 -8.93
C TYR A 219 3.30 -4.65 -8.98
N SER A 220 2.17 -5.32 -8.70
CA SER A 220 0.84 -4.70 -8.62
C SER A 220 0.77 -3.66 -7.50
N VAL A 221 1.33 -3.98 -6.32
CA VAL A 221 1.37 -3.05 -5.19
C VAL A 221 2.19 -1.81 -5.54
N ARG A 222 3.32 -1.97 -6.23
CA ARG A 222 4.18 -0.85 -6.68
C ARG A 222 3.48 0.08 -7.68
N LYS A 223 2.58 -0.45 -8.51
CA LYS A 223 1.90 0.32 -9.57
C LYS A 223 0.57 0.95 -9.15
N ARG A 224 0.03 0.64 -7.98
CA ARG A 224 -1.27 1.19 -7.56
C ARG A 224 -1.14 2.69 -7.30
N PRO A 225 -1.86 3.55 -8.04
CA PRO A 225 -1.89 4.98 -7.76
C PRO A 225 -2.47 5.20 -6.36
N THR A 226 -1.88 6.15 -5.64
CA THR A 226 -2.19 6.47 -4.25
C THR A 226 -3.58 7.11 -4.04
N SER A 227 -4.45 7.21 -5.05
CA SER A 227 -5.74 7.92 -4.95
C SER A 227 -6.96 7.08 -4.53
N ALA A 228 -6.92 5.75 -4.53
CA ALA A 228 -8.09 4.95 -4.11
C ALA A 228 -8.43 5.17 -2.61
N SER A 229 -9.67 5.58 -2.32
CA SER A 229 -10.21 5.77 -0.97
C SER A 229 -10.36 4.43 -0.25
N ALA A 230 -9.80 4.30 0.95
CA ALA A 230 -9.89 3.07 1.74
C ALA A 230 -10.94 3.20 2.84
N PRO A 231 -11.81 2.18 2.97
CA PRO A 231 -12.02 1.55 4.27
C PRO A 231 -11.95 0.02 4.12
N GLN A 232 -10.75 -0.57 4.14
CA GLN A 232 -10.55 -2.03 4.11
C GLN A 232 -9.32 -2.46 4.94
N TYR A 233 -9.22 -1.94 6.17
CA TYR A 233 -8.05 -2.17 7.05
C TYR A 233 -7.89 -3.62 7.54
N LEU A 234 -8.94 -4.45 7.51
CA LEU A 234 -8.87 -5.85 7.98
C LEU A 234 -8.56 -6.89 6.88
N THR A 235 -8.20 -6.44 5.68
CA THR A 235 -8.17 -7.33 4.51
C THR A 235 -6.79 -7.59 3.93
N SER A 236 -5.71 -6.89 4.32
CA SER A 236 -4.37 -7.07 3.71
C SER A 236 -3.91 -8.51 3.66
N ARG A 237 -3.93 -9.18 4.81
CA ARG A 237 -3.51 -10.58 4.92
C ARG A 237 -4.42 -11.50 4.10
N ARG A 238 -5.74 -11.26 4.16
CA ARG A 238 -6.74 -12.05 3.41
C ARG A 238 -6.61 -11.84 1.91
N VAL A 239 -6.31 -10.63 1.45
CA VAL A 239 -6.09 -10.27 0.04
C VAL A 239 -4.78 -10.87 -0.48
N ALA A 240 -3.71 -10.84 0.32
CA ALA A 240 -2.46 -11.53 -0.05
C ALA A 240 -2.68 -13.05 -0.17
N LEU A 241 -3.41 -13.65 0.78
CA LEU A 241 -3.75 -15.07 0.75
C LEU A 241 -4.68 -15.43 -0.40
N SER A 242 -5.68 -14.59 -0.70
CA SER A 242 -6.58 -14.81 -1.83
C SER A 242 -5.83 -14.74 -3.16
N ARG A 243 -4.88 -13.80 -3.30
CA ARG A 243 -4.03 -13.73 -4.49
C ARG A 243 -3.15 -14.96 -4.67
N LEU A 244 -2.55 -15.45 -3.58
CA LEU A 244 -1.73 -16.66 -3.62
C LEU A 244 -2.57 -17.88 -3.99
N THR A 245 -3.74 -18.05 -3.37
CA THR A 245 -4.65 -19.17 -3.67
C THR A 245 -5.18 -19.13 -5.11
N VAL A 246 -5.56 -17.96 -5.61
CA VAL A 246 -5.98 -17.79 -7.02
C VAL A 246 -4.82 -18.10 -7.97
N GLY A 247 -3.61 -17.60 -7.69
CA GLY A 247 -2.44 -17.88 -8.53
C GLY A 247 -2.08 -19.38 -8.58
N VAL A 248 -2.12 -20.06 -7.43
CA VAL A 248 -1.94 -21.52 -7.34
C VAL A 248 -3.03 -22.27 -8.12
N ALA A 249 -4.29 -21.91 -7.91
CA ALA A 249 -5.41 -22.53 -8.61
C ALA A 249 -5.30 -22.36 -10.13
N SER A 250 -4.92 -21.18 -10.60
CA SER A 250 -4.70 -20.90 -12.02
C SER A 250 -3.52 -21.69 -12.59
N ALA A 251 -2.42 -21.80 -11.85
CA ALA A 251 -1.27 -22.63 -12.26
C ALA A 251 -1.67 -24.10 -12.42
N LEU A 252 -2.45 -24.64 -11.48
CA LEU A 252 -2.97 -26.00 -11.55
C LEU A 252 -3.94 -26.18 -12.74
N ALA A 253 -4.86 -25.25 -12.96
CA ALA A 253 -5.80 -25.31 -14.07
C ALA A 253 -5.07 -25.33 -15.42
N VAL A 254 -4.11 -24.43 -15.61
CA VAL A 254 -3.30 -24.37 -16.84
C VAL A 254 -2.49 -25.65 -17.02
N PHE A 255 -1.90 -26.19 -15.95
CA PHE A 255 -1.21 -27.49 -16.01
C PHE A 255 -2.14 -28.62 -16.49
N PHE A 256 -3.35 -28.74 -15.92
CA PHE A 256 -4.30 -29.77 -16.34
C PHE A 256 -4.79 -29.59 -17.78
N PHE A 257 -4.99 -28.35 -18.24
CA PHE A 257 -5.40 -28.08 -19.63
C PHE A 257 -4.32 -28.42 -20.65
N VAL A 258 -3.06 -28.10 -20.36
CA VAL A 258 -1.95 -28.50 -21.23
C VAL A 258 -1.77 -30.02 -21.19
N ARG A 259 -1.86 -30.65 -20.01
CA ARG A 259 -1.68 -32.09 -19.87
C ARG A 259 -2.78 -32.92 -20.55
N SER A 260 -4.02 -32.43 -20.52
CA SER A 260 -5.17 -33.07 -21.18
C SER A 260 -5.18 -32.88 -22.70
N GLY A 261 -4.31 -32.02 -23.25
CA GLY A 261 -4.31 -31.66 -24.66
C GLY A 261 -5.43 -30.68 -25.04
N ALA A 262 -6.15 -30.12 -24.06
CA ALA A 262 -7.18 -29.10 -24.30
C ALA A 262 -6.56 -27.80 -24.82
N ILE A 263 -5.34 -27.48 -24.40
CA ILE A 263 -4.56 -26.34 -24.91
C ILE A 263 -3.27 -26.88 -25.53
N VAL A 264 -3.10 -26.69 -26.84
CA VAL A 264 -1.88 -27.04 -27.57
C VAL A 264 -1.05 -25.79 -27.78
N ILE A 265 0.04 -25.64 -27.02
CA ILE A 265 0.95 -24.50 -27.13
C ILE A 265 2.19 -24.94 -27.93
N ASN A 266 2.24 -24.61 -29.22
CA ASN A 266 3.40 -24.92 -30.07
C ASN A 266 4.52 -23.90 -29.86
N VAL A 267 5.29 -24.05 -28.78
CA VAL A 267 6.49 -23.23 -28.52
C VAL A 267 7.72 -24.08 -28.78
N GLY A 268 8.05 -24.33 -30.05
CA GLY A 268 9.37 -24.77 -30.55
C GLY A 268 10.05 -25.99 -29.89
N GLY A 269 9.39 -26.67 -28.97
CA GLY A 269 9.86 -27.74 -28.10
C GLY A 269 8.64 -28.54 -27.63
N GLY A 270 8.85 -29.77 -27.16
CA GLY A 270 7.75 -30.66 -26.80
C GLY A 270 6.84 -30.03 -25.74
N THR A 271 5.53 -30.03 -25.98
CA THR A 271 4.48 -29.53 -25.06
C THR A 271 4.46 -30.21 -23.68
N GLY A 272 5.24 -31.27 -23.49
CA GLY A 272 5.42 -31.99 -22.24
C GLY A 272 6.71 -31.69 -21.49
N ASP A 273 7.52 -30.72 -21.93
CA ASP A 273 8.80 -30.43 -21.27
C ASP A 273 8.58 -29.80 -19.88
N GLY A 274 9.23 -30.37 -18.86
CA GLY A 274 9.02 -29.99 -17.46
C GLY A 274 9.31 -28.51 -17.18
N PRO A 275 10.42 -27.92 -17.65
CA PRO A 275 10.70 -26.49 -17.48
C PRO A 275 9.68 -25.59 -18.15
N PHE A 276 9.14 -26.01 -19.31
CA PHE A 276 8.07 -25.30 -19.98
C PHE A 276 6.81 -25.26 -19.11
N LEU A 277 6.40 -26.41 -18.55
CA LEU A 277 5.25 -26.50 -17.65
C LEU A 277 5.44 -25.69 -16.35
N LEU A 278 6.66 -25.64 -15.78
CA LEU A 278 6.96 -24.80 -14.62
C LEU A 278 6.94 -23.31 -14.94
N THR A 279 7.49 -22.92 -16.09
CA THR A 279 7.43 -21.55 -16.58
C THR A 279 5.99 -21.13 -16.80
N LEU A 280 5.18 -22.01 -17.41
CA LEU A 280 3.78 -21.78 -17.63
C LEU A 280 3.00 -21.69 -16.30
N ALA A 281 3.33 -22.53 -15.31
CA ALA A 281 2.75 -22.45 -13.96
C ALA A 281 3.08 -21.11 -13.27
N PHE A 282 4.32 -20.63 -13.39
CA PHE A 282 4.72 -19.32 -12.87
C PHE A 282 3.97 -18.17 -13.55
N VAL A 283 3.87 -18.20 -14.88
CA VAL A 283 3.10 -17.20 -15.65
C VAL A 283 1.61 -17.31 -15.33
N ALA A 284 1.06 -18.50 -15.16
CA ALA A 284 -0.33 -18.70 -14.76
C ALA A 284 -0.61 -18.22 -13.33
N GLY A 285 0.39 -18.26 -12.44
CA GLY A 285 0.36 -17.61 -11.14
C GLY A 285 0.06 -16.10 -11.20
N TYR A 286 0.34 -15.46 -12.33
CA TYR A 286 0.02 -14.05 -12.62
C TYR A 286 -1.44 -13.77 -13.04
N SER A 287 -2.27 -14.81 -13.13
CA SER A 287 -3.55 -14.82 -13.85
C SER A 287 -4.55 -13.68 -13.58
N GLU A 288 -4.46 -12.90 -12.50
CA GLU A 288 -5.35 -11.75 -12.26
C GLU A 288 -5.44 -10.85 -13.51
N ARG A 289 -4.32 -10.59 -14.20
CA ARG A 289 -4.33 -9.77 -15.42
C ARG A 289 -4.63 -10.55 -16.70
N LEU A 290 -4.14 -11.78 -16.81
CA LEU A 290 -4.36 -12.60 -18.01
C LEU A 290 -5.82 -12.98 -18.17
N VAL A 291 -6.53 -13.25 -17.07
CA VAL A 291 -7.97 -13.55 -17.08
C VAL A 291 -8.76 -12.30 -17.48
N HIS A 292 -8.45 -11.14 -16.91
CA HIS A 292 -9.12 -9.89 -17.32
C HIS A 292 -8.91 -9.59 -18.81
N THR A 293 -7.67 -9.65 -19.30
CA THR A 293 -7.37 -9.40 -20.72
C THR A 293 -7.96 -10.48 -21.64
N ALA A 294 -8.03 -11.74 -21.22
CA ALA A 294 -8.66 -12.81 -22.00
C ALA A 294 -10.19 -12.68 -22.02
N VAL A 295 -10.82 -12.24 -20.92
CA VAL A 295 -12.26 -11.98 -20.87
C VAL A 295 -12.60 -10.75 -21.71
N GLU A 296 -11.80 -9.68 -21.64
CA GLU A 296 -11.96 -8.49 -22.48
C GLU A 296 -11.84 -8.85 -23.98
N SER A 297 -10.84 -9.65 -24.37
CA SER A 297 -10.68 -10.04 -25.78
C SER A 297 -11.80 -10.95 -26.29
N ILE A 298 -12.33 -11.84 -25.46
CA ILE A 298 -13.51 -12.66 -25.80
C ILE A 298 -14.76 -11.80 -25.89
N ALA A 299 -14.95 -10.82 -25.00
CA ALA A 299 -16.08 -9.90 -25.03
C ALA A 299 -16.07 -9.01 -26.29
N GLU A 300 -14.90 -8.47 -26.67
CA GLU A 300 -14.72 -7.70 -27.91
C GLU A 300 -14.97 -8.54 -29.18
N THR A 301 -14.61 -9.83 -29.15
CA THR A 301 -14.88 -10.75 -30.26
C THR A 301 -16.35 -11.19 -30.31
N ALA A 302 -17.05 -11.14 -29.17
CA ALA A 302 -18.44 -11.57 -29.03
C ALA A 302 -19.46 -10.47 -29.35
N GLU A 303 -19.05 -9.21 -29.59
CA GLU A 303 -19.90 -8.18 -30.20
C GLU A 303 -19.79 -8.22 -31.73
N PRO A 304 -20.69 -8.92 -32.45
CA PRO A 304 -20.59 -9.06 -33.89
C PRO A 304 -21.42 -7.93 -34.53
N GLY A 305 -20.75 -6.91 -35.06
CA GLY A 305 -21.19 -6.15 -36.25
C GLY A 305 -22.68 -5.79 -36.38
N GLY A 306 -23.34 -5.42 -35.28
CA GLY A 306 -24.77 -5.12 -35.24
C GLY A 306 -25.12 -3.66 -35.54
N SER A 307 -24.49 -3.02 -36.52
CA SER A 307 -24.94 -1.70 -37.01
C SER A 307 -24.54 -1.48 -38.47
N GLY A 308 -25.11 -2.26 -39.36
CA GLY A 308 -24.99 -2.12 -40.81
C GLY A 308 -26.34 -2.20 -41.49
N GLY A 309 -27.29 -1.35 -41.10
CA GLY A 309 -28.62 -1.32 -41.71
C GLY A 309 -29.33 0.00 -41.45
N GLY A 310 -29.35 0.88 -42.47
CA GLY A 310 -30.27 2.00 -42.53
C GLY A 310 -29.70 3.22 -43.24
N GLY A 311 -29.97 3.36 -44.55
CA GLY A 311 -29.69 4.60 -45.27
C GLY A 311 -29.71 4.50 -46.79
N SER A 312 -30.80 4.02 -47.38
CA SER A 312 -31.20 4.34 -48.76
C SER A 312 -32.68 4.69 -48.75
#